data_AF-A0AAD1S9K2-F1
#
_entry.id   AF-A0AAD1S9K2-F1
#
_cell.length_a   1.000
_cell.length_b   1.000
_cell.length_c   1.000
_cell.angle_alpha   90.00
_cell.angle_beta   90.00
_cell.angle_gamma   90.00
#
_symmetry.space_group_name_H-M   'P 1'
#
loop_
_entity.id
_entity.type
_entity.pdbx_description
1 polymer ?
#
loop_
_entity_poly.entity_id
_entity_poly.type
_entity_poly.pdbx_seq_one_letter_code
_entity_poly.pdbx_strand_id
1 'polypeptide(L)'
;MSRNRCANIKIRGVPDSIGQAELPHYLRHLTETFLPHPQAKKLQFHGCYRINKSRQAPSDATHDIIVRWNTLQWRKSLGTVMGQLREAKVEYRWTLPRSTTVDDRMLRITSITDAATFLQTLGLGPHPDKPNTSSNTQSWDPARTRLFIPGREEKPGCSDLNHPLCLTLYSLIIFFVQYYNRKFYLFSNTLTQS
;
A
#
# COMPACT_ATOMS: atom_id res chain seq x y z
N MET A 1 5.97 6.14 14.56
CA MET A 1 5.00 6.22 13.44
C MET A 1 3.94 5.11 13.57
N SER A 2 2.65 5.44 13.51
CA SER A 2 1.57 4.44 13.60
C SER A 2 1.51 3.57 12.33
N ARG A 3 1.64 2.24 12.49
CA ARG A 3 1.61 1.26 11.38
C ARG A 3 0.34 1.35 10.52
N ASN A 4 -0.74 1.91 11.05
CA ASN A 4 -2.01 2.08 10.33
C ASN A 4 -2.02 3.26 9.34
N ARG A 5 -1.07 4.21 9.43
CA ARG A 5 -1.05 5.38 8.52
C ARG A 5 -0.44 5.07 7.15
N CYS A 6 0.31 3.98 7.01
CA CYS A 6 0.99 3.63 5.75
C CYS A 6 0.05 3.19 4.62
N ALA A 7 -1.24 3.01 4.88
CA ALA A 7 -2.26 2.66 3.88
C ALA A 7 -3.19 3.83 3.51
N ASN A 8 -2.98 4.99 4.13
CA ASN A 8 -3.81 6.16 3.94
C ASN A 8 -3.13 7.07 2.92
N ILE A 9 -3.78 7.28 1.77
CA ILE A 9 -3.38 8.29 0.80
C ILE A 9 -4.22 9.54 1.06
N LYS A 10 -3.56 10.68 1.20
CA LYS A 10 -4.22 11.98 1.31
C LYS A 10 -4.32 12.62 -0.08
N ILE A 11 -5.55 12.86 -0.53
CA ILE A 11 -5.85 13.51 -1.82
C ILE A 11 -6.33 14.92 -1.53
N ARG A 12 -5.81 15.90 -2.25
CA ARG A 12 -6.15 17.33 -2.11
C ARG A 12 -6.81 17.85 -3.38
N GLY A 13 -7.60 18.90 -3.25
CA GLY A 13 -8.22 19.60 -4.39
C GLY A 13 -9.44 18.89 -4.97
N VAL A 14 -10.08 17.99 -4.21
CA VAL A 14 -11.35 17.39 -4.64
C VAL A 14 -12.47 18.36 -4.29
N PRO A 15 -13.26 18.83 -5.29
CA PRO A 15 -14.34 19.79 -5.07
C PRO A 15 -15.26 19.37 -3.93
N ASP A 16 -15.66 20.31 -3.09
CA ASP A 16 -16.60 20.06 -1.98
C ASP A 16 -18.04 19.80 -2.49
N SER A 17 -18.31 20.06 -3.77
CA SER A 17 -19.55 19.65 -4.45
C SER A 17 -19.72 18.13 -4.54
N ILE A 18 -18.64 17.36 -4.51
CA ILE A 18 -18.69 15.89 -4.52
C ILE A 18 -18.98 15.42 -3.10
N GLY A 19 -20.18 14.92 -2.87
CA GLY A 19 -20.62 14.48 -1.56
C GLY A 19 -19.82 13.28 -1.04
N GLN A 20 -19.84 13.06 0.28
CA GLN A 20 -19.18 11.91 0.92
C GLN A 20 -19.66 10.55 0.35
N ALA A 21 -20.94 10.46 -0.05
CA ALA A 21 -21.52 9.28 -0.68
C ALA A 21 -21.01 9.04 -2.12
N GLU A 22 -20.60 10.10 -2.81
CA GLU A 22 -20.15 10.05 -4.21
C GLU A 22 -18.65 9.82 -4.33
N LEU A 23 -17.89 10.06 -3.25
CA LEU A 23 -16.44 9.89 -3.22
C LEU A 23 -15.96 8.53 -3.75
N PRO A 24 -16.54 7.37 -3.39
CA PRO A 24 -16.10 6.09 -3.92
C PRO A 24 -16.20 6.00 -5.45
N HIS A 25 -17.29 6.54 -6.02
CA HIS A 25 -17.50 6.55 -7.47
C HIS A 25 -16.52 7.49 -8.16
N TYR A 26 -16.37 8.72 -7.63
CA TYR A 26 -15.40 9.69 -8.13
C TYR A 26 -13.97 9.14 -8.13
N LEU A 27 -13.54 8.52 -7.02
CA LEU A 27 -12.21 7.93 -6.90
C LEU A 27 -12.00 6.76 -7.86
N ARG A 28 -13.02 5.95 -8.13
CA ARG A 28 -12.97 4.89 -9.13
C ARG A 28 -12.76 5.47 -10.52
N HIS A 29 -13.58 6.45 -10.92
CA HIS A 29 -13.46 7.13 -12.21
C HIS A 29 -12.07 7.79 -12.37
N LEU A 30 -11.61 8.48 -11.33
CA LEU A 30 -10.28 9.08 -11.30
C LEU A 30 -9.18 8.03 -11.50
N THR A 31 -9.30 6.89 -10.84
CA THR A 31 -8.33 5.79 -10.95
C THR A 31 -8.33 5.16 -12.34
N GLU A 32 -9.51 4.98 -12.95
CA GLU A 32 -9.67 4.45 -14.31
C GLU A 32 -9.15 5.43 -15.37
N THR A 33 -9.21 6.73 -15.10
CA THR A 33 -8.66 7.77 -15.99
C THR A 33 -7.12 7.72 -16.01
N PHE A 34 -6.49 7.44 -14.87
CA PHE A 34 -5.04 7.50 -14.73
C PHE A 34 -4.30 6.17 -14.88
N LEU A 35 -4.96 5.03 -14.66
CA LEU A 35 -4.34 3.71 -14.73
C LEU A 35 -4.89 2.88 -15.89
N PRO A 36 -4.05 2.09 -16.59
CA PRO A 36 -4.51 1.20 -17.63
C PRO A 36 -5.58 0.24 -17.07
N HIS A 37 -6.66 0.05 -17.86
CA HIS A 37 -7.92 -0.57 -17.46
C HIS A 37 -7.82 -1.89 -16.64
N PRO A 38 -6.90 -2.85 -16.92
CA PRO A 38 -6.80 -4.07 -16.11
C PRO A 38 -6.22 -3.85 -14.70
N GLN A 39 -5.47 -2.77 -14.46
CA GLN A 39 -4.88 -2.47 -13.15
C GLN A 39 -5.87 -1.71 -12.26
N ALA A 40 -6.65 -0.79 -12.84
CA ALA A 40 -7.65 -0.01 -12.11
C ALA A 40 -8.68 -0.90 -11.39
N LYS A 41 -9.18 -1.96 -12.06
CA LYS A 41 -10.16 -2.91 -11.48
C LYS A 41 -9.64 -3.66 -10.25
N LYS A 42 -8.32 -3.80 -10.10
CA LYS A 42 -7.70 -4.51 -8.97
C LYS A 42 -7.55 -3.65 -7.72
N LEU A 43 -7.82 -2.35 -7.83
CA LEU A 43 -7.72 -1.42 -6.71
C LEU A 43 -9.06 -1.35 -5.99
N GLN A 44 -9.10 -1.97 -4.82
CA GLN A 44 -10.22 -1.87 -3.90
C GLN A 44 -9.91 -0.86 -2.82
N PHE A 45 -10.81 0.10 -2.66
CA PHE A 45 -10.79 1.04 -1.55
C PHE A 45 -11.51 0.39 -0.36
N HIS A 46 -10.86 0.38 0.80
CA HIS A 46 -11.51 -0.03 2.04
C HIS A 46 -12.46 1.07 2.54
N GLY A 47 -12.13 2.33 2.25
CA GLY A 47 -12.98 3.47 2.58
C GLY A 47 -12.32 4.77 2.21
N CYS A 48 -13.13 5.80 2.03
CA CYS A 48 -12.68 7.16 1.79
C CYS A 48 -13.49 8.11 2.65
N TYR A 49 -12.86 9.15 3.19
CA TYR A 49 -13.56 10.18 3.96
C TYR A 49 -12.87 11.53 3.86
N ARG A 50 -13.66 12.60 3.93
CA ARG A 50 -13.14 13.97 4.07
C ARG A 50 -12.56 14.17 5.47
N ILE A 51 -11.48 14.93 5.56
CA ILE A 51 -10.91 15.40 6.83
C ILE A 51 -11.32 16.86 7.01
N ASN A 52 -11.67 17.22 8.25
CA ASN A 52 -11.87 18.62 8.62
C ASN A 52 -10.64 19.47 8.25
N LYS A 53 -10.90 20.69 7.77
CA LYS A 53 -9.84 21.65 7.46
C LYS A 53 -9.02 21.95 8.72
N SER A 54 -7.72 22.18 8.52
CA SER A 54 -6.90 22.76 9.59
C SER A 54 -7.44 24.14 9.95
N ARG A 55 -7.33 24.56 11.21
CA ARG A 55 -7.69 25.91 11.65
C ARG A 55 -6.91 27.01 10.91
N GLN A 56 -5.77 26.65 10.34
CA GLN A 56 -4.91 27.56 9.56
C GLN A 56 -5.18 27.51 8.05
N ALA A 57 -6.10 26.67 7.58
CA ALA A 57 -6.39 26.58 6.17
C ALA A 57 -7.18 27.82 5.70
N PRO A 58 -6.91 28.35 4.50
CA PRO A 58 -7.74 29.37 3.88
C PRO A 58 -9.22 28.96 3.84
N SER A 59 -10.14 29.92 3.93
CA SER A 59 -11.59 29.65 3.95
C SER A 59 -12.07 28.96 2.67
N ASP A 60 -11.46 29.29 1.54
CA ASP A 60 -11.71 28.77 0.20
C ASP A 60 -11.04 27.41 -0.07
N ALA A 61 -10.10 26.96 0.75
CA ALA A 61 -9.40 25.68 0.53
C ALA A 61 -10.37 24.49 0.63
N THR A 62 -10.42 23.62 -0.38
CA THR A 62 -11.26 22.39 -0.35
C THR A 62 -10.85 21.43 0.75
N HIS A 63 -11.78 20.58 1.23
CA HIS A 63 -11.43 19.53 2.18
C HIS A 63 -10.49 18.49 1.56
N ASP A 64 -9.53 18.05 2.37
CA ASP A 64 -8.69 16.92 2.00
C ASP A 64 -9.44 15.59 2.20
N ILE A 65 -9.14 14.58 1.39
CA ILE A 65 -9.71 13.24 1.51
C ILE A 65 -8.63 12.26 1.92
N ILE A 66 -8.96 11.35 2.84
CA ILE A 66 -8.16 10.16 3.13
C ILE A 66 -8.79 8.97 2.43
N VAL A 67 -8.01 8.31 1.60
CA VAL A 67 -8.35 7.04 0.98
C VAL A 67 -7.57 5.92 1.65
N ARG A 68 -8.28 4.92 2.18
CA ARG A 68 -7.68 3.71 2.75
C ARG A 68 -7.66 2.62 1.69
N TRP A 69 -6.46 2.19 1.32
CA TRP A 69 -6.28 1.16 0.32
C TRP A 69 -6.36 -0.22 0.97
N ASN A 70 -6.92 -1.19 0.25
CA ASN A 70 -7.03 -2.55 0.78
C ASN A 70 -5.69 -3.34 0.80
N THR A 71 -4.56 -2.64 0.60
CA THR A 71 -3.22 -3.23 0.59
C THR A 71 -2.84 -3.83 1.94
N LEU A 72 -3.40 -3.35 3.06
CA LEU A 72 -3.19 -3.96 4.37
C LEU A 72 -3.93 -5.28 4.53
N GLN A 73 -5.14 -5.44 4.00
CA GLN A 73 -5.84 -6.74 4.08
C GLN A 73 -5.11 -7.79 3.27
N TRP A 74 -4.56 -7.41 2.11
CA TRP A 74 -3.67 -8.29 1.36
C TRP A 74 -2.45 -8.68 2.21
N ARG A 75 -1.73 -7.72 2.81
CA ARG A 75 -0.61 -8.06 3.71
C ARG A 75 -1.02 -8.96 4.88
N LYS A 76 -2.22 -8.79 5.43
CA LYS A 76 -2.75 -9.66 6.48
C LYS A 76 -3.00 -11.08 5.97
N SER A 77 -3.52 -11.27 4.77
CA SER A 77 -3.72 -12.62 4.22
C SER A 77 -2.42 -13.31 3.82
N LEU A 78 -1.28 -12.61 3.83
CA LEU A 78 0.05 -13.21 3.80
C LEU A 78 0.60 -13.62 5.16
N GLY A 79 -0.14 -13.37 6.24
CA GLY A 79 0.32 -13.65 7.60
C GLY A 79 0.87 -15.07 7.76
N THR A 80 0.18 -16.07 7.18
CA THR A 80 0.62 -17.48 7.17
C THR A 80 1.95 -17.67 6.46
N VAL A 81 2.10 -17.13 5.24
CA VAL A 81 3.34 -17.21 4.45
C VAL A 81 4.50 -16.57 5.20
N MET A 82 4.26 -15.43 5.85
CA MET A 82 5.27 -14.74 6.64
C MET A 82 5.64 -15.49 7.92
N GLY A 83 4.69 -16.20 8.52
CA GLY A 83 4.93 -17.11 9.62
C GLY A 83 5.90 -18.21 9.20
N GLN A 84 5.62 -18.87 8.08
CA GLN A 84 6.45 -19.96 7.54
C GLN A 84 7.87 -19.51 7.19
N LEU A 85 8.04 -18.36 6.52
CA LEU A 85 9.37 -17.80 6.24
C LEU A 85 10.15 -17.51 7.52
N ARG A 86 9.47 -16.99 8.56
CA ARG A 86 10.07 -16.70 9.85
C ARG A 86 10.47 -17.97 10.60
N GLU A 87 9.60 -18.97 10.64
CA GLU A 87 9.87 -20.27 11.25
C GLU A 87 11.06 -20.97 10.59
N ALA A 88 11.16 -20.86 9.27
CA ALA A 88 12.28 -21.37 8.47
C ALA A 88 13.57 -20.55 8.61
N LYS A 89 13.56 -19.44 9.38
CA LYS A 89 14.68 -18.49 9.51
C LYS A 89 15.18 -17.95 8.16
N VAL A 90 14.29 -17.86 7.17
CA VAL A 90 14.60 -17.26 5.87
C VAL A 90 14.56 -15.75 6.00
N GLU A 91 15.62 -15.07 5.57
CA GLU A 91 15.66 -13.62 5.58
C GLU A 91 14.76 -13.07 4.45
N TYR A 92 13.87 -12.15 4.82
CA TYR A 92 13.00 -11.49 3.86
C TYR A 92 12.89 -9.99 4.12
N ARG A 93 12.76 -9.22 3.04
CA ARG A 93 12.49 -7.77 3.07
C ARG A 93 11.26 -7.43 2.26
N TRP A 94 10.26 -6.86 2.94
CA TRP A 94 9.05 -6.37 2.29
C TRP A 94 9.28 -5.11 1.49
N THR A 95 8.92 -5.12 0.21
CA THR A 95 8.88 -3.96 -0.68
C THR A 95 7.43 -3.64 -1.07
N LEU A 96 7.06 -2.37 -1.02
CA LEU A 96 5.67 -1.93 -1.25
C LEU A 96 5.32 -1.99 -2.74
N PRO A 97 4.06 -2.31 -3.12
CA PRO A 97 2.96 -2.82 -2.29
C PRO A 97 2.84 -4.36 -2.28
N ARG A 98 3.50 -5.08 -3.19
CA ARG A 98 3.27 -6.51 -3.47
C ARG A 98 4.55 -7.30 -3.82
N SER A 99 5.70 -6.83 -3.35
CA SER A 99 6.96 -7.50 -3.61
C SER A 99 7.69 -7.80 -2.31
N THR A 100 8.43 -8.89 -2.29
CA THR A 100 9.31 -9.22 -1.18
C THR A 100 10.64 -9.67 -1.76
N THR A 101 11.73 -9.26 -1.15
CA THR A 101 13.04 -9.83 -1.45
C THR A 101 13.29 -10.97 -0.47
N VAL A 102 13.70 -12.12 -0.97
CA VAL A 102 14.04 -13.31 -0.17
C VAL A 102 15.35 -13.85 -0.70
N ASP A 103 16.39 -13.92 0.14
CA ASP A 103 17.74 -14.31 -0.27
C ASP A 103 18.20 -13.60 -1.56
N ASP A 104 18.07 -12.26 -1.56
CA ASP A 104 18.36 -11.36 -2.69
C ASP A 104 17.52 -11.56 -3.97
N ARG A 105 16.55 -12.47 -3.97
CA ARG A 105 15.60 -12.65 -5.08
C ARG A 105 14.36 -11.80 -4.87
N MET A 106 14.07 -10.91 -5.81
CA MET A 106 12.83 -10.14 -5.79
C MET A 106 11.67 -11.00 -6.29
N LEU A 107 10.73 -11.28 -5.40
CA LEU A 107 9.49 -11.96 -5.70
C LEU A 107 8.35 -10.95 -5.81
N ARG A 108 7.59 -11.01 -6.89
CA ARG A 108 6.36 -10.24 -7.07
C ARG A 108 5.16 -11.15 -6.79
N ILE A 109 4.51 -10.95 -5.65
CA ILE A 109 3.36 -11.75 -5.23
C ILE A 109 2.09 -11.09 -5.74
N THR A 110 1.55 -11.60 -6.86
CA THR A 110 0.34 -11.05 -7.46
C THR A 110 -0.92 -11.68 -6.89
N SER A 111 -0.82 -12.94 -6.44
CA SER A 111 -1.88 -13.76 -5.85
C SER A 111 -1.40 -14.53 -4.61
N ILE A 112 -2.34 -15.02 -3.78
CA ILE A 112 -2.02 -15.91 -2.66
C ILE A 112 -1.41 -17.23 -3.16
N THR A 113 -1.88 -17.72 -4.31
CA THR A 113 -1.35 -18.93 -4.94
C THR A 113 0.12 -18.77 -5.31
N ASP A 114 0.54 -17.60 -5.82
CA ASP A 114 1.95 -17.31 -6.13
C ASP A 114 2.81 -17.44 -4.88
N ALA A 115 2.29 -17.00 -3.73
CA ALA A 115 2.99 -17.10 -2.45
C ALA A 115 3.13 -18.56 -1.99
N ALA A 116 2.11 -19.39 -2.21
CA ALA A 116 2.16 -20.82 -1.90
C ALA A 116 3.15 -21.56 -2.81
N THR A 117 3.11 -21.31 -4.12
CA THR A 117 4.08 -21.85 -5.08
C THR A 117 5.50 -21.41 -4.72
N PHE A 118 5.68 -20.16 -4.30
CA PHE A 118 6.97 -19.68 -3.86
C PHE A 118 7.49 -20.41 -2.62
N LEU A 119 6.65 -20.65 -1.62
CA LEU A 119 7.05 -21.46 -0.46
C LEU A 119 7.45 -22.88 -0.86
N GLN A 120 6.77 -23.48 -1.84
CA GLN A 120 7.18 -24.78 -2.39
C GLN A 120 8.56 -24.70 -3.04
N THR A 121 8.86 -23.64 -3.79
CA THR A 121 10.21 -23.45 -4.38
C THR A 121 11.32 -23.29 -3.33
N LEU A 122 10.97 -22.87 -2.11
CA LEU A 122 11.89 -22.80 -0.97
C LEU A 122 11.90 -24.09 -0.12
N GLY A 123 11.08 -25.09 -0.45
CA GLY A 123 10.91 -26.28 0.37
C GLY A 123 10.13 -26.07 1.68
N LEU A 124 9.35 -24.98 1.77
CA LEU A 124 8.61 -24.56 2.98
C LEU A 124 7.08 -24.78 2.91
N GLY A 125 6.61 -25.50 1.90
CA GLY A 125 5.18 -25.80 1.73
C GLY A 125 4.71 -27.01 2.55
N PRO A 126 3.38 -27.17 2.77
CA PRO A 126 2.83 -28.42 3.26
C PRO A 126 3.24 -29.54 2.29
N HIS A 127 4.00 -30.50 2.78
CA HIS A 127 4.37 -31.67 1.98
C HIS A 127 3.06 -32.42 1.65
N PRO A 128 2.77 -32.73 0.39
CA PRO A 128 1.54 -33.45 0.02
C PRO A 128 1.38 -34.80 0.73
N ASP A 129 2.46 -35.34 1.30
CA ASP A 129 2.51 -36.69 1.89
C ASP A 129 2.43 -36.71 3.43
N LYS A 130 2.26 -35.56 4.10
CA LYS A 130 2.04 -35.54 5.55
C LYS A 130 0.59 -35.15 5.84
N PRO A 131 -0.29 -36.10 6.24
CA PRO A 131 -1.62 -35.75 6.72
C PRO A 131 -1.48 -34.76 7.88
N ASN A 132 -2.30 -33.72 7.85
CA ASN A 132 -2.32 -32.61 8.81
C ASN A 132 -2.64 -33.12 10.23
N THR A 133 -1.64 -33.65 10.92
CA THR A 133 -1.74 -34.04 12.33
C THR A 133 -1.21 -32.89 13.18
N SER A 134 -2.04 -31.87 13.37
CA SER A 134 -2.27 -31.18 14.66
C SER A 134 -2.86 -29.79 14.46
N SER A 135 -4.10 -29.65 14.90
CA SER A 135 -4.72 -28.40 15.31
C SER A 135 -3.95 -27.84 16.52
N ASN A 136 -2.91 -27.03 16.28
CA ASN A 136 -2.33 -26.21 17.33
C ASN A 136 -2.76 -24.76 17.10
N THR A 137 -3.94 -24.42 17.63
CA THR A 137 -4.41 -23.03 17.75
C THR A 137 -3.55 -22.35 18.80
N GLN A 138 -2.32 -21.98 18.43
CA GLN A 138 -1.42 -21.26 19.30
C GLN A 138 -1.92 -19.82 19.40
N SER A 139 -2.54 -19.50 20.54
CA SER A 139 -2.94 -18.15 20.92
C SER A 139 -1.76 -17.18 20.75
N TRP A 140 -2.00 -16.10 20.00
CA TRP A 140 -1.00 -15.07 19.73
C TRP A 140 -0.70 -14.28 21.00
N ASP A 141 0.46 -14.52 21.62
CA ASP A 141 0.94 -13.78 22.78
C ASP A 141 1.82 -12.58 22.35
N PRO A 142 1.33 -11.32 22.50
CA PRO A 142 2.08 -10.12 22.15
C PRO A 142 3.32 -9.88 23.03
N ALA A 143 3.46 -10.52 24.20
CA ALA A 143 4.54 -10.26 25.14
C ALA A 143 5.88 -10.93 24.75
N ARG A 144 5.87 -11.92 23.84
CA ARG A 144 7.05 -12.73 23.52
C ARG A 144 7.89 -12.24 22.34
N THR A 145 7.55 -11.10 21.73
CA THR A 145 8.35 -10.51 20.63
C THR A 145 9.38 -9.52 21.17
N ARG A 146 10.39 -10.00 21.90
CA ARG A 146 11.66 -9.24 22.03
C ARG A 146 12.54 -9.61 20.84
N LEU A 147 12.83 -8.62 20.01
CA LEU A 147 13.82 -8.68 18.92
C LEU A 147 15.16 -9.16 19.50
N PHE A 148 15.51 -10.40 19.21
CA PHE A 148 16.88 -10.88 19.35
C PHE A 148 17.61 -10.52 18.05
N ILE A 149 18.51 -9.55 18.11
CA ILE A 149 19.43 -9.22 17.02
C ILE A 149 20.84 -9.57 17.54
N PRO A 150 21.35 -10.79 17.31
CA PRO A 150 22.73 -11.11 17.61
C PRO A 150 23.63 -10.64 16.45
N GLY A 151 24.70 -9.92 16.78
CA GLY A 151 25.85 -9.74 15.88
C GLY A 151 25.57 -8.94 14.61
N ARG A 152 25.46 -7.62 14.73
CA ARG A 152 25.48 -6.70 13.58
C ARG A 152 26.92 -6.29 13.30
N GLU A 153 27.63 -7.06 12.47
CA GLU A 153 28.78 -6.53 11.75
C GLU A 153 28.26 -5.50 10.74
N GLU A 154 28.79 -4.28 10.82
CA GLU A 154 28.41 -3.18 9.94
C GLU A 154 28.93 -3.44 8.52
N LYS A 155 28.05 -3.92 7.63
CA LYS A 155 28.27 -3.78 6.18
C LYS A 155 27.89 -2.37 5.74
N PRO A 156 28.69 -1.72 4.88
CA PRO A 156 28.41 -0.37 4.43
C PRO A 156 27.22 -0.35 3.45
N GLY A 157 26.35 0.64 3.68
CA GLY A 157 25.38 1.25 2.77
C GLY A 157 24.86 0.49 1.54
N CYS A 158 23.56 0.16 1.56
CA CYS A 158 22.74 0.21 0.36
C CYS A 158 21.33 0.68 0.72
N SER A 159 21.23 2.00 0.90
CA SER A 159 19.98 2.74 0.99
C SER A 159 19.61 3.22 -0.41
N ASP A 160 18.84 2.42 -1.14
CA ASP A 160 18.22 2.91 -2.38
C ASP A 160 16.70 2.96 -2.27
N LEU A 161 16.25 4.02 -1.60
CA LEU A 161 14.96 4.65 -1.85
C LEU A 161 14.91 5.33 -3.23
N ASN A 162 15.98 5.33 -4.02
CA ASN A 162 16.04 5.96 -5.35
C ASN A 162 15.65 5.04 -6.51
N HIS A 163 15.00 3.89 -6.26
CA HIS A 163 14.59 3.05 -7.37
C HIS A 163 13.62 3.84 -8.30
N PRO A 164 13.99 4.07 -9.58
CA PRO A 164 13.36 5.08 -10.43
C PRO A 164 11.87 4.83 -10.65
N LEU A 165 11.40 3.58 -10.54
CA LEU A 165 9.99 3.19 -10.68
C LEU A 165 9.08 3.57 -9.49
N CYS A 166 9.60 3.53 -8.26
CA CYS A 166 8.83 3.95 -7.08
C CYS A 166 8.75 5.48 -6.99
N LEU A 167 9.85 6.15 -7.33
CA LEU A 167 9.87 7.59 -7.48
C LEU A 167 9.01 8.04 -8.65
N THR A 168 9.01 7.37 -9.82
CA THR A 168 8.13 7.79 -10.93
C THR A 168 6.65 7.61 -10.63
N LEU A 169 6.21 6.53 -9.97
CA LEU A 169 4.78 6.36 -9.66
C LEU A 169 4.32 7.37 -8.59
N TYR A 170 5.14 7.61 -7.57
CA TYR A 170 4.83 8.59 -6.52
C TYR A 170 4.90 10.03 -7.07
N SER A 171 5.90 10.33 -7.89
CA SER A 171 6.06 11.62 -8.57
C SER A 171 5.03 11.85 -9.66
N LEU A 172 4.59 10.82 -10.40
CA LEU A 172 3.49 10.94 -11.36
C LEU A 172 2.19 11.28 -10.63
N ILE A 173 1.87 10.59 -9.54
CA ILE A 173 0.67 10.90 -8.75
C ILE A 173 0.74 12.32 -8.18
N ILE A 174 1.88 12.75 -7.64
CA ILE A 174 2.05 14.12 -7.11
C ILE A 174 2.02 15.17 -8.23
N PHE A 175 2.74 14.96 -9.32
CA PHE A 175 2.83 15.87 -10.45
C PHE A 175 1.49 16.04 -11.15
N PHE A 176 0.72 14.96 -11.33
CA PHE A 176 -0.61 15.02 -11.94
C PHE A 176 -1.64 15.69 -11.03
N VAL A 177 -1.61 15.43 -9.72
CA VAL A 177 -2.46 16.15 -8.76
C VAL A 177 -2.13 17.64 -8.77
N GLN A 178 -0.86 18.04 -8.86
CA GLN A 178 -0.49 19.45 -8.95
C GLN A 178 -0.82 20.09 -10.31
N TYR A 179 -0.57 19.37 -11.41
CA TYR A 179 -0.82 19.86 -12.77
C TYR A 179 -2.30 20.12 -13.04
N TYR A 180 -3.18 19.20 -12.63
CA TYR A 180 -4.62 19.37 -12.82
C TYR A 180 -5.23 20.39 -11.87
N ASN A 181 -4.76 20.48 -10.61
CA ASN A 181 -5.17 21.58 -9.74
C ASN A 181 -4.79 22.95 -10.35
N ARG A 182 -3.60 23.06 -10.97
CA ARG A 182 -3.18 24.33 -11.62
C ARG A 182 -4.00 24.66 -12.87
N LYS A 183 -4.37 23.68 -13.70
CA LYS A 183 -5.27 23.92 -14.85
C LYS A 183 -6.70 24.25 -14.42
N PHE A 184 -7.21 23.64 -13.36
CA PHE A 184 -8.53 23.96 -12.84
C PHE A 184 -8.60 25.41 -12.34
N TYR A 185 -7.58 25.86 -11.60
CA TYR A 185 -7.47 27.27 -11.16
C TYR A 185 -7.36 28.27 -12.32
N LEU A 186 -6.67 27.93 -13.41
CA LEU A 186 -6.57 28.81 -14.58
C LEU A 186 -7.89 28.91 -15.35
N PHE A 187 -8.69 27.83 -15.38
CA PHE A 187 -9.98 27.82 -16.06
C PHE A 187 -11.07 28.57 -15.26
N SER A 188 -10.98 28.56 -13.93
CA SER A 188 -11.91 29.28 -13.05
C SER A 188 -11.74 30.81 -13.13
N ASN A 189 -10.53 31.31 -13.37
CA ASN A 189 -10.26 32.75 -13.44
C ASN A 189 -10.62 33.38 -14.79
N THR A 190 -10.72 32.60 -15.86
CA THR A 190 -11.15 33.10 -17.18
C THR A 190 -12.66 33.27 -17.31
N LEU A 191 -13.45 32.63 -16.44
CA LEU A 191 -14.92 32.70 -16.47
C LEU A 191 -15.51 33.82 -15.62
N THR A 192 -14.70 34.49 -14.79
CA THR A 192 -15.13 35.62 -13.93
C THR A 192 -14.79 37.00 -14.50
N GLN A 193 -14.21 37.07 -15.70
CA GLN A 193 -13.88 38.33 -16.40
C GLN A 193 -14.75 38.62 -17.64
N SER A 194 -15.84 37.87 -17.84
CA SER A 194 -16.84 38.13 -18.89
C SER A 194 -18.16 38.63 -18.31
#